data_AF-V5HTR3-F1
#
_entry.id   AF-V5HTR3-F1
#
_cell.length_a   1.000
_cell.length_b   1.000
_cell.length_c   1.000
_cell.angle_alpha   90.00
_cell.angle_beta   90.00
_cell.angle_gamma   90.00
#
_symmetry.space_group_name_H-M   'P 1'
#
loop_
_entity.id
_entity.type
_entity.pdbx_description
1 polymer ?
#
loop_
_entity_poly.entity_id
_entity_poly.type
_entity_poly.pdbx_seq_one_letter_code
_entity_poly.pdbx_strand_id
1 'polypeptide(L)'
;MASLRYRRMQYLQKRYSHLRHGTFYKMTDREAWEIQKLIFQLEFPFMALKSLQFALFRTYGIPSISSLLAKTMQLSDTGTAFKRYADTSLLIGEFIAFDPSSERAHAAIARTNYLHTGYRSTGRILEDDMLYTLSLFALEPIRFIETYEWRNLTELERCAIGTYWKSLGDALGISYALLPSGAKQAGFKDGLHWLEEIKAWSNQYELEKMRPHRANKDVADRTTDILVYILPGPLKPLGIYFVSFMMDERLRGAMMYDPPPRFLRKIFSIALLARKYFVRYLAPPRPYFLRYDVFTEKPDENGRNFFKYWDIVPYYVKPTIWNRYGPSAWIRRVMGLPLPGDDGDRGKAIVLRLIEAGYSVCINDVASSTADMDHLVSEINAKHTSPDAPARPRAIGIVADVTSSVEVETMIKETVSQLGPLTLMVANAGVAQIKPLLNVSEEDVDKVFNVNVKGLFNCYQLAAKQMILQGDPQSAAGVDVYKIVGAASIVACKAWATLGIYSASKWAVRGLTQAMAMEMAPHKITVNAYAPGIIGTAMWEQIDEAMGELTGKPKGVTFKQTENLISLGRTGVPDDVAGLVGGYLASKDSDYVTGQTLVVDGGVIFT
;
A
#
# COMPACT_ATOMS: atom_id res chain seq x y z
N MET A 1 8.38 39.80 13.73
CA MET A 1 8.14 38.44 13.18
C MET A 1 8.99 38.14 11.95
N ALA A 2 8.97 38.94 10.88
CA ALA A 2 9.77 38.69 9.68
C ALA A 2 11.29 38.55 9.94
N SER A 3 11.90 39.41 10.77
CA SER A 3 13.32 39.32 11.13
C SER A 3 13.67 38.00 11.85
N LEU A 4 12.77 37.47 12.68
CA LEU A 4 12.97 36.19 13.37
C LEU A 4 13.06 35.01 12.40
N ARG A 5 12.41 35.09 11.23
CA ARG A 5 12.48 34.03 10.21
C ARG A 5 13.80 33.95 9.48
N TYR A 6 14.51 35.08 9.35
CA TYR A 6 15.85 35.08 8.74
C TYR A 6 16.93 34.53 9.67
N ARG A 7 16.65 34.32 10.96
CA ARG A 7 17.63 33.79 11.94
C ARG A 7 18.21 32.44 11.53
N ARG A 8 17.41 31.54 10.95
CA ARG A 8 17.91 30.23 10.52
C ARG A 8 18.81 30.32 9.29
N MET A 9 18.44 31.17 8.33
CA MET A 9 19.28 31.46 7.17
C MET A 9 20.63 32.03 7.62
N GLN A 10 20.62 33.01 8.53
CA GLN A 10 21.83 33.58 9.13
C GLN A 10 22.63 32.54 9.93
N TYR A 11 21.95 31.66 10.67
CA TYR A 11 22.58 30.55 11.39
C TYR A 11 23.31 29.60 10.43
N LEU A 12 22.67 29.18 9.34
CA LEU A 12 23.30 28.31 8.33
C LEU A 12 24.53 28.99 7.72
N GLN A 13 24.41 30.26 7.32
CA GLN A 13 25.53 31.04 6.77
C GLN A 13 26.68 31.19 7.77
N LYS A 14 26.39 31.35 9.06
CA LYS A 14 27.41 31.44 10.11
C LYS A 14 28.07 30.08 10.41
N ARG A 15 27.26 29.02 10.54
CA ARG A 15 27.71 27.64 10.82
C ARG A 15 28.62 27.12 9.71
N TYR A 16 28.26 27.39 8.45
CA TYR A 16 29.02 26.97 7.27
C TYR A 16 29.77 28.14 6.64
N SER A 17 30.34 29.03 7.46
CA SER A 17 31.04 30.23 6.98
C SER A 17 32.30 29.96 6.16
N HIS A 18 32.85 28.73 6.24
CA HIS A 18 33.91 28.24 5.36
C HIS A 18 33.42 27.92 3.95
N LEU A 19 32.11 27.76 3.74
CA LEU A 19 31.46 27.51 2.44
C LEU A 19 30.82 28.80 1.93
N ARG A 20 31.61 29.59 1.21
CA ARG A 20 31.20 30.82 0.52
C ARG A 20 31.46 30.73 -0.98
N HIS A 21 30.97 31.72 -1.73
CA HIS A 21 31.24 31.82 -3.16
C HIS A 21 32.74 31.61 -3.46
N GLY A 22 33.04 30.71 -4.40
CA GLY A 22 34.42 30.30 -4.73
C GLY A 22 35.03 29.20 -3.85
N THR A 23 34.37 28.77 -2.77
CA THR A 23 34.83 27.67 -1.88
C THR A 23 33.84 26.51 -1.76
N PHE A 24 32.74 26.55 -2.50
CA PHE A 24 31.70 25.52 -2.48
C PHE A 24 32.19 24.13 -2.90
N TYR A 25 33.27 24.03 -3.66
CA TYR A 25 33.93 22.76 -4.00
C TYR A 25 34.40 21.95 -2.78
N LYS A 26 34.50 22.58 -1.60
CA LYS A 26 34.86 21.92 -0.33
C LYS A 26 33.67 21.31 0.41
N MET A 27 32.44 21.53 -0.05
CA MET A 27 31.25 21.05 0.61
C MET A 27 31.19 19.53 0.56
N THR A 28 31.11 18.89 1.73
CA THR A 28 30.96 17.44 1.84
C THR A 28 29.51 17.01 1.65
N ASP A 29 29.28 15.74 1.30
CA ASP A 29 27.94 15.15 1.16
C ASP A 29 27.13 15.26 2.45
N ARG A 30 27.79 15.11 3.60
CA ARG A 30 27.17 15.27 4.91
C ARG A 30 26.73 16.71 5.16
N GLU A 31 27.57 17.71 4.89
CA GLU A 31 27.18 19.12 5.03
C GLU A 31 26.04 19.48 4.08
N ALA A 32 26.10 19.01 2.84
CA ALA A 32 25.05 19.18 1.85
C ALA A 32 23.71 18.61 2.33
N TRP A 33 23.72 17.38 2.85
CA TRP A 33 22.56 16.74 3.46
C TRP A 33 22.05 17.50 4.70
N GLU A 34 22.92 17.89 5.63
CA GLU A 34 22.52 18.62 6.85
C GLU A 34 21.81 19.94 6.50
N ILE A 35 22.34 20.69 5.53
CA ILE A 35 21.74 21.94 5.04
C ILE A 35 20.38 21.65 4.39
N GLN A 36 20.30 20.70 3.44
CA GLN A 36 19.05 20.34 2.75
C GLN A 36 17.98 19.88 3.74
N LYS A 37 18.34 18.98 4.67
CA LYS A 37 17.42 18.45 5.68
C LYS A 37 16.85 19.56 6.56
N LEU A 38 17.67 20.52 7.01
CA LEU A 38 17.19 21.65 7.80
C LEU A 38 16.20 22.52 7.03
N ILE A 39 16.47 22.80 5.75
CA ILE A 39 15.56 23.56 4.89
C ILE A 39 14.23 22.83 4.75
N PHE A 40 14.28 21.52 4.43
CA PHE A 40 13.08 20.73 4.18
C PHE A 40 12.28 20.52 5.47
N GLN A 41 12.89 20.26 6.62
CA GLN A 41 12.13 19.98 7.85
C GLN A 41 11.61 21.24 8.54
N LEU A 42 12.31 22.38 8.42
CA LEU A 42 12.05 23.57 9.24
C LEU A 42 11.63 24.80 8.46
N GLU A 43 12.19 25.06 7.28
CA GLU A 43 11.89 26.26 6.49
C GLU A 43 10.68 26.03 5.58
N PHE A 44 10.79 25.09 4.65
CA PHE A 44 9.85 24.91 3.54
C PHE A 44 9.25 23.49 3.43
N PRO A 45 8.85 22.81 4.53
CA PRO A 45 8.42 21.41 4.47
C PRO A 45 7.26 21.15 3.53
N PHE A 46 6.27 22.03 3.53
CA PHE A 46 5.09 21.84 2.70
C PHE A 46 5.45 21.90 1.20
N MET A 47 6.17 22.94 0.77
CA MET A 47 6.53 23.09 -0.64
C MET A 47 7.63 22.11 -1.06
N ALA A 48 8.57 21.77 -0.19
CA ALA A 48 9.55 20.73 -0.46
C ALA A 48 8.86 19.37 -0.69
N LEU A 49 7.97 18.94 0.21
CA LEU A 49 7.23 17.69 0.04
C LEU A 49 6.39 17.71 -1.25
N LYS A 50 5.60 18.77 -1.48
CA LYS A 50 4.75 18.87 -2.68
C LYS A 50 5.57 18.92 -3.97
N SER A 51 6.74 19.55 -3.96
CA SER A 51 7.63 19.57 -5.13
C SER A 51 8.20 18.20 -5.47
N LEU A 52 8.54 17.36 -4.47
CA LEU A 52 9.02 16.00 -4.71
C LEU A 52 7.90 15.09 -5.26
N GLN A 53 6.66 15.28 -4.79
CA GLN A 53 5.48 14.62 -5.35
C GLN A 53 5.27 15.02 -6.82
N PHE A 54 5.43 16.32 -7.12
CA PHE A 54 5.35 16.83 -8.49
C PHE A 54 6.54 16.46 -9.38
N ALA A 55 7.73 16.24 -8.82
CA ALA A 55 8.89 15.76 -9.56
C ALA A 55 8.58 14.38 -10.16
N LEU A 56 8.08 13.45 -9.35
CA LEU A 56 7.60 12.15 -9.85
C LEU A 56 6.48 12.32 -10.86
N PHE A 57 5.47 13.13 -10.55
CA PHE A 57 4.33 13.36 -11.43
C PHE A 57 4.76 13.89 -12.81
N ARG A 58 5.73 14.82 -12.85
CA ARG A 58 6.24 15.41 -14.10
C ARG A 58 6.93 14.39 -15.01
N THR A 59 7.55 13.34 -14.45
CA THR A 59 8.13 12.25 -15.28
C THR A 59 7.08 11.56 -16.15
N TYR A 60 5.81 11.54 -15.73
CA TYR A 60 4.73 10.89 -16.49
C TYR A 60 4.36 11.67 -17.76
N GLY A 61 4.88 12.88 -17.95
CA GLY A 61 4.81 13.62 -19.22
C GLY A 61 5.77 13.09 -20.29
N ILE A 62 6.68 12.16 -19.95
CA ILE A 62 7.62 11.53 -20.88
C ILE A 62 7.06 10.18 -21.34
N PRO A 63 6.79 9.98 -22.66
CA PRO A 63 6.14 8.76 -23.16
C PRO A 63 6.91 7.46 -22.88
N SER A 64 8.25 7.46 -22.86
CA SER A 64 9.05 6.28 -22.51
C SER A 64 8.79 5.83 -21.07
N ILE A 65 8.78 6.77 -20.13
CA ILE A 65 8.51 6.54 -18.71
C ILE A 65 7.05 6.13 -18.51
N SER A 66 6.09 6.93 -18.99
CA SER A 66 4.67 6.68 -18.76
C SER A 66 4.18 5.37 -19.37
N SER A 67 4.68 5.00 -20.56
CA SER A 67 4.33 3.74 -21.21
C SER A 67 4.88 2.54 -20.44
N LEU A 68 6.08 2.66 -19.85
CA LEU A 68 6.61 1.63 -18.97
C LEU A 68 5.71 1.49 -17.72
N LEU A 69 5.37 2.60 -17.08
CA LEU A 69 4.53 2.60 -15.87
C LEU A 69 3.12 2.05 -16.15
N ALA A 70 2.48 2.47 -17.24
CA ALA A 70 1.19 1.95 -17.66
C ALA A 70 1.22 0.45 -17.94
N LYS A 71 2.26 -0.06 -18.62
CA LYS A 71 2.45 -1.50 -18.87
C LYS A 71 2.68 -2.30 -17.60
N THR A 72 3.29 -1.69 -16.58
CA THR A 72 3.52 -2.39 -15.31
C THR A 72 2.26 -2.54 -14.46
N MET A 73 1.14 -1.89 -14.82
CA MET A 73 -0.16 -1.87 -14.12
C MET A 73 -0.16 -1.34 -12.67
N GLN A 74 1.01 -1.22 -12.03
CA GLN A 74 1.16 -0.84 -10.62
C GLN A 74 0.80 0.60 -10.29
N LEU A 75 0.78 1.50 -11.28
CA LEU A 75 0.36 2.90 -11.11
C LEU A 75 -0.88 3.25 -11.94
N SER A 76 -1.31 2.36 -12.84
CA SER A 76 -2.51 2.54 -13.66
C SER A 76 -3.75 1.80 -13.12
N ASP A 77 -3.59 0.89 -12.16
CA ASP A 77 -4.67 0.29 -11.38
C ASP A 77 -4.88 0.98 -10.02
N THR A 78 -6.14 1.31 -9.70
CA THR A 78 -6.53 2.01 -8.47
C THR A 78 -6.26 1.21 -7.19
N GLY A 79 -6.30 -0.13 -7.24
CA GLY A 79 -6.03 -0.97 -6.07
C GLY A 79 -4.55 -0.93 -5.65
N THR A 80 -3.65 -0.90 -6.63
CA THR A 80 -2.20 -1.00 -6.40
C THR A 80 -1.46 0.35 -6.39
N ALA A 81 -1.99 1.39 -7.04
CA ALA A 81 -1.33 2.69 -7.19
C ALA A 81 -0.99 3.36 -5.86
N PHE A 82 -1.88 3.28 -4.86
CA PHE A 82 -1.65 3.86 -3.54
C PHE A 82 -0.48 3.21 -2.80
N LYS A 83 -0.40 1.87 -2.84
CA LYS A 83 0.71 1.13 -2.21
C LYS A 83 2.02 1.39 -2.94
N ARG A 84 2.00 1.35 -4.28
CA ARG A 84 3.19 1.63 -5.10
C ARG A 84 3.75 3.04 -4.86
N TYR A 85 2.87 4.01 -4.69
CA TYR A 85 3.24 5.38 -4.33
C TYR A 85 3.86 5.46 -2.94
N ALA A 86 3.29 4.74 -1.95
CA ALA A 86 3.86 4.63 -0.60
C ALA A 86 5.26 3.99 -0.61
N ASP A 87 5.44 2.90 -1.34
CA ASP A 87 6.74 2.21 -1.50
C ASP A 87 7.81 3.12 -2.09
N THR A 88 7.44 3.86 -3.14
CA THR A 88 8.37 4.79 -3.81
C THR A 88 8.74 5.95 -2.88
N SER A 89 7.76 6.48 -2.16
CA SER A 89 7.95 7.53 -1.16
C SER A 89 8.81 7.06 0.02
N LEU A 90 8.71 5.78 0.41
CA LEU A 90 9.54 5.17 1.44
C LEU A 90 11.00 5.11 0.99
N LEU A 91 11.29 4.50 -0.16
CA LEU A 91 12.66 4.36 -0.65
C LEU A 91 13.35 5.72 -0.83
N ILE A 92 12.66 6.68 -1.47
CA ILE A 92 13.21 8.02 -1.67
C ILE A 92 13.35 8.77 -0.36
N GLY A 93 12.34 8.66 0.51
CA GLY A 93 12.33 9.35 1.78
C GLY A 93 13.44 8.90 2.72
N GLU A 94 13.80 7.61 2.74
CA GLU A 94 14.84 7.05 3.61
C GLU A 94 16.22 7.68 3.30
N PHE A 95 16.67 7.67 2.05
CA PHE A 95 17.98 8.25 1.74
C PHE A 95 18.02 9.79 1.80
N ILE A 96 16.85 10.47 1.74
CA ILE A 96 16.75 11.93 1.96
C ILE A 96 16.74 12.28 3.45
N ALA A 97 16.03 11.50 4.27
CA ALA A 97 15.78 11.82 5.67
C ALA A 97 16.96 11.48 6.59
N PHE A 98 17.76 10.48 6.23
CA PHE A 98 18.86 9.96 7.04
C PHE A 98 20.23 10.35 6.49
N ASP A 99 21.23 10.33 7.37
CA ASP A 99 22.61 10.70 7.00
C ASP A 99 23.08 9.82 5.83
N PRO A 100 23.77 10.36 4.82
CA PRO A 100 24.22 9.59 3.66
C PRO A 100 25.07 8.37 4.03
N SER A 101 25.79 8.41 5.15
CA SER A 101 26.61 7.29 5.65
C SER A 101 25.83 6.27 6.50
N SER A 102 24.56 6.52 6.77
CA SER A 102 23.74 5.64 7.60
C SER A 102 23.34 4.36 6.88
N GLU A 103 23.19 3.28 7.64
CA GLU A 103 22.69 2.00 7.14
C GLU A 103 21.33 2.13 6.45
N ARG A 104 20.45 3.01 6.96
CA ARG A 104 19.13 3.26 6.36
C ARG A 104 19.23 3.87 4.97
N ALA A 105 20.06 4.90 4.80
CA ALA A 105 20.29 5.52 3.50
C ALA A 105 20.91 4.51 2.52
N HIS A 106 21.95 3.79 2.95
CA HIS A 106 22.59 2.76 2.12
C HIS A 106 21.64 1.63 1.73
N ALA A 107 20.81 1.13 2.66
CA ALA A 107 19.83 0.08 2.38
C ALA A 107 18.78 0.55 1.35
N ALA A 108 18.30 1.79 1.47
CA ALA A 108 17.35 2.36 0.52
C ALA A 108 17.96 2.57 -0.87
N ILE A 109 19.21 3.05 -0.94
CA ILE A 109 19.95 3.20 -2.21
C ILE A 109 20.22 1.83 -2.84
N ALA A 110 20.71 0.87 -2.06
CA ALA A 110 20.96 -0.49 -2.54
C ALA A 110 19.69 -1.15 -3.06
N ARG A 111 18.56 -0.97 -2.35
CA ARG A 111 17.25 -1.47 -2.79
C ARG A 111 16.79 -0.79 -4.08
N THR A 112 16.99 0.53 -4.20
CA THR A 112 16.66 1.28 -5.41
C THR A 112 17.50 0.79 -6.60
N ASN A 113 18.81 0.63 -6.40
CA ASN A 113 19.71 0.07 -7.41
C ASN A 113 19.25 -1.32 -7.85
N TYR A 114 19.01 -2.22 -6.90
CA TYR A 114 18.51 -3.57 -7.18
C TYR A 114 17.23 -3.57 -8.02
N LEU A 115 16.26 -2.71 -7.67
CA LEU A 115 15.00 -2.58 -8.41
C LEU A 115 15.21 -2.05 -9.83
N HIS A 116 16.19 -1.16 -10.05
CA HIS A 116 16.46 -0.58 -11.37
C HIS A 116 17.40 -1.43 -12.24
N THR A 117 18.31 -2.24 -11.68
CA THR A 117 19.30 -3.01 -12.45
C THR A 117 18.67 -3.89 -13.52
N GLY A 118 17.58 -4.62 -13.20
CA GLY A 118 16.89 -5.48 -14.17
C GLY A 118 16.24 -4.70 -15.33
N TYR A 119 15.69 -3.52 -15.05
CA TYR A 119 15.06 -2.70 -16.10
C TYR A 119 16.08 -1.92 -16.94
N ARG A 120 17.19 -1.49 -16.33
CA ARG A 120 18.30 -0.83 -17.03
C ARG A 120 19.04 -1.80 -17.95
N SER A 121 19.36 -3.01 -17.47
CA SER A 121 20.03 -4.05 -18.28
C SER A 121 19.20 -4.53 -19.47
N THR A 122 17.87 -4.46 -19.40
CA THR A 122 16.97 -4.81 -20.51
C THR A 122 16.61 -3.62 -21.42
N GLY A 123 17.19 -2.43 -21.18
CA GLY A 123 16.93 -1.22 -21.96
C GLY A 123 15.51 -0.67 -21.80
N ARG A 124 14.75 -1.12 -20.79
CA ARG A 124 13.37 -0.64 -20.53
C ARG A 124 13.36 0.68 -19.79
N ILE A 125 14.30 0.88 -18.87
CA ILE A 125 14.61 2.18 -18.29
C ILE A 125 15.83 2.72 -19.03
N LEU A 126 15.65 3.85 -19.71
CA LEU A 126 16.72 4.51 -20.44
C LEU A 126 17.61 5.30 -19.47
N GLU A 127 18.91 5.40 -19.77
CA GLU A 127 19.83 6.20 -18.95
C GLU A 127 19.45 7.68 -18.94
N ASP A 128 19.00 8.22 -20.07
CA ASP A 128 18.50 9.58 -20.18
C ASP A 128 17.25 9.79 -19.31
N ASP A 129 16.34 8.81 -19.24
CA ASP A 129 15.16 8.87 -18.36
C ASP A 129 15.54 8.89 -16.87
N MET A 130 16.61 8.18 -16.50
CA MET A 130 17.17 8.21 -15.14
C MET A 130 17.80 9.56 -14.82
N LEU A 131 18.61 10.10 -15.72
CA LEU A 131 19.23 11.43 -15.54
C LEU A 131 18.16 12.54 -15.47
N TYR A 132 17.10 12.42 -16.27
CA TYR A 132 15.95 13.32 -16.19
C TYR A 132 15.18 13.18 -14.88
N THR A 133 14.92 11.96 -14.43
CA THR A 133 14.25 11.75 -13.14
C THR A 133 15.07 12.33 -11.98
N LEU A 134 16.39 12.14 -12.01
CA LEU A 134 17.31 12.74 -11.04
C LEU A 134 17.28 14.28 -11.08
N SER A 135 17.24 14.88 -12.28
CA SER A 135 17.20 16.33 -12.43
C SER A 135 15.96 16.93 -11.75
N LEU A 136 14.81 16.28 -11.88
CA LEU A 136 13.56 16.77 -11.30
C LEU A 136 13.60 16.81 -9.77
N PHE A 137 14.20 15.80 -9.14
CA PHE A 137 14.35 15.77 -7.69
C PHE A 137 15.23 16.91 -7.15
N ALA A 138 16.23 17.36 -7.91
CA ALA A 138 17.05 18.50 -7.53
C ALA A 138 16.40 19.85 -7.88
N LEU A 139 15.76 19.95 -9.05
CA LEU A 139 15.30 21.22 -9.63
C LEU A 139 13.90 21.63 -9.16
N GLU A 140 12.97 20.69 -9.00
CA GLU A 140 11.59 21.01 -8.62
C GLU A 140 11.48 21.64 -7.22
N PRO A 141 12.21 21.17 -6.19
CA PRO A 141 12.22 21.86 -4.89
C PRO A 141 12.69 23.31 -4.99
N ILE A 142 13.74 23.58 -5.74
CA ILE A 142 14.25 24.94 -5.97
C ILE A 142 13.17 25.78 -6.64
N ARG A 143 12.57 25.28 -7.74
CA ARG A 143 11.53 25.98 -8.50
C ARG A 143 10.30 26.30 -7.64
N PHE A 144 9.81 25.33 -6.88
CA PHE A 144 8.63 25.50 -6.02
C PHE A 144 8.90 26.51 -4.89
N ILE A 145 10.07 26.44 -4.24
CA ILE A 145 10.43 27.35 -3.16
C ILE A 145 10.53 28.79 -3.70
N GLU A 146 11.26 29.01 -4.80
CA GLU A 146 11.42 30.34 -5.39
C GLU A 146 10.08 30.93 -5.88
N THR A 147 9.17 30.08 -6.36
CA THR A 147 7.85 30.52 -6.85
C THR A 147 6.87 30.79 -5.70
N TYR A 148 6.75 29.87 -4.74
CA TYR A 148 5.62 29.83 -3.80
C TYR A 148 5.98 30.14 -2.34
N GLU A 149 7.27 30.18 -1.97
CA GLU A 149 7.69 30.46 -0.59
C GLU A 149 8.07 31.92 -0.34
N TRP A 150 8.17 32.26 0.94
CA TRP A 150 8.34 33.61 1.45
C TRP A 150 9.72 34.24 1.18
N ARG A 151 10.72 33.42 0.83
CA ARG A 151 12.05 33.83 0.38
C ARG A 151 12.61 32.84 -0.64
N ASN A 152 13.63 33.28 -1.37
CA ASN A 152 14.42 32.40 -2.24
C ASN A 152 15.49 31.66 -1.44
N LEU A 153 16.03 30.61 -2.06
CA LEU A 153 17.20 29.90 -1.55
C LEU A 153 18.46 30.74 -1.75
N THR A 154 19.37 30.67 -0.78
CA THR A 154 20.71 31.27 -0.89
C THR A 154 21.61 30.41 -1.78
N GLU A 155 22.75 30.95 -2.24
CA GLU A 155 23.73 30.15 -3.01
C GLU A 155 24.23 28.93 -2.23
N LEU A 156 24.45 29.06 -0.92
CA LEU A 156 24.84 27.95 -0.04
C LEU A 156 23.79 26.83 -0.07
N GLU A 157 22.51 27.18 0.06
CA GLU A 157 21.40 26.24 0.09
C GLU A 157 21.19 25.57 -1.28
N ARG A 158 21.32 26.32 -2.38
CA ARG A 158 21.28 25.77 -3.75
C ARG A 158 22.46 24.84 -4.01
N CYS A 159 23.67 25.23 -3.60
CA CYS A 159 24.85 24.39 -3.72
C CYS A 159 24.68 23.07 -2.95
N ALA A 160 24.13 23.12 -1.73
CA ALA A 160 23.87 21.93 -0.93
C ALA A 160 22.91 20.95 -1.62
N ILE A 161 21.81 21.45 -2.20
CA ILE A 161 20.89 20.61 -2.99
C ILE A 161 21.64 19.99 -4.18
N GLY A 162 22.43 20.79 -4.91
CA GLY A 162 23.20 20.30 -6.07
C GLY A 162 24.23 19.24 -5.70
N THR A 163 25.04 19.49 -4.67
CA THR A 163 26.06 18.55 -4.18
C THR A 163 25.42 17.24 -3.72
N TYR A 164 24.35 17.31 -2.95
CA TYR A 164 23.66 16.12 -2.44
C TYR A 164 23.05 15.26 -3.57
N TRP A 165 22.30 15.87 -4.49
CA TRP A 165 21.66 15.10 -5.58
C TRP A 165 22.65 14.61 -6.64
N LYS A 166 23.77 15.31 -6.83
CA LYS A 166 24.89 14.79 -7.64
C LYS A 166 25.49 13.55 -6.98
N SER A 167 25.83 13.61 -5.69
CA SER A 167 26.37 12.45 -4.96
C SER A 167 25.41 11.26 -4.97
N LEU A 168 24.10 11.51 -4.79
CA LEU A 168 23.10 10.45 -4.89
C LEU A 168 23.04 9.84 -6.30
N GLY A 169 23.15 10.65 -7.36
CA GLY A 169 23.21 10.14 -8.72
C GLY A 169 24.45 9.28 -8.99
N ASP A 170 25.61 9.63 -8.41
CA ASP A 170 26.80 8.76 -8.42
C ASP A 170 26.50 7.42 -7.73
N ALA A 171 25.87 7.45 -6.54
CA ALA A 171 25.51 6.26 -5.77
C ALA A 171 24.46 5.37 -6.47
N LEU A 172 23.61 5.96 -7.31
CA LEU A 172 22.67 5.26 -8.19
C LEU A 172 23.30 4.78 -9.51
N GLY A 173 24.58 5.09 -9.74
CA GLY A 173 25.30 4.77 -10.96
C GLY A 173 24.70 5.43 -12.21
N ILE A 174 24.13 6.63 -12.08
CA ILE A 174 23.55 7.37 -13.21
C ILE A 174 24.68 8.07 -13.96
N SER A 175 24.73 7.89 -15.28
CA SER A 175 25.77 8.50 -16.10
C SER A 175 25.55 10.01 -16.29
N TYR A 176 26.63 10.79 -16.15
CA TYR A 176 26.64 12.22 -16.46
C TYR A 176 27.25 12.54 -17.84
N ALA A 177 27.47 11.54 -18.69
CA ALA A 177 28.11 11.72 -20.00
C ALA A 177 27.37 12.69 -20.94
N LEU A 178 26.07 12.94 -20.70
CA LEU A 178 25.27 13.89 -21.46
C LEU A 178 25.41 15.34 -20.99
N LEU A 179 26.07 15.57 -19.86
CA LEU A 179 26.38 16.90 -19.34
C LEU A 179 27.77 17.33 -19.83
N PRO A 180 27.98 18.62 -20.19
CA PRO A 180 29.27 19.09 -20.72
C PRO A 180 30.49 18.70 -19.88
N SER A 181 30.40 18.78 -18.55
CA SER A 181 31.49 18.39 -17.63
C SER A 181 31.70 16.89 -17.56
N GLY A 182 30.63 16.10 -17.65
CA GLY A 182 30.71 14.63 -17.66
C GLY A 182 31.25 14.09 -18.98
N ALA A 183 30.83 14.68 -20.11
CA ALA A 183 31.32 14.33 -21.45
C ALA A 183 32.84 14.52 -21.58
N LYS A 184 33.35 15.62 -21.00
CA LYS A 184 34.79 15.93 -20.99
C LYS A 184 35.58 15.20 -19.89
N GLN A 185 34.90 14.42 -19.05
CA GLN A 185 35.49 13.81 -17.84
C GLN A 185 36.20 14.82 -16.92
N ALA A 186 35.81 16.10 -17.00
CA ALA A 186 36.45 17.20 -16.26
C ALA A 186 35.95 17.28 -14.80
N GLY A 187 34.84 16.61 -14.49
CA GLY A 187 34.15 16.72 -13.21
C GLY A 187 33.42 18.05 -13.05
N PHE A 188 32.65 18.17 -11.98
CA PHE A 188 31.91 19.39 -11.67
C PHE A 188 32.66 20.21 -10.63
N LYS A 189 32.74 21.53 -10.84
CA LYS A 189 33.38 22.46 -9.90
C LYS A 189 32.76 22.40 -8.50
N ASP A 190 31.43 22.44 -8.44
CA ASP A 190 30.63 22.38 -7.22
C ASP A 190 29.16 22.05 -7.57
N GLY A 191 28.31 21.96 -6.55
CA GLY A 191 26.88 21.68 -6.73
C GLY A 191 26.13 22.74 -7.55
N LEU A 192 26.58 23.99 -7.57
CA LEU A 192 25.95 25.03 -8.40
C LEU A 192 26.23 24.79 -9.89
N HIS A 193 27.47 24.45 -10.22
CA HIS A 193 27.85 24.12 -11.60
C HIS A 193 27.07 22.91 -12.12
N TRP A 194 26.93 21.86 -11.30
CA TRP A 194 26.12 20.69 -11.65
C TRP A 194 24.65 21.05 -11.88
N LEU A 195 24.06 21.88 -11.00
CA LEU A 195 22.68 22.35 -11.16
C LEU A 195 22.47 23.16 -12.44
N GLU A 196 23.45 23.96 -12.84
CA GLU A 196 23.40 24.73 -14.09
C GLU A 196 23.38 23.81 -15.31
N GLU A 197 24.33 22.88 -15.39
CA GLU A 197 24.42 21.94 -16.52
C GLU A 197 23.19 21.02 -16.59
N ILE A 198 22.76 20.43 -15.48
CA ILE A 198 21.62 19.50 -15.48
C ILE A 198 20.30 20.23 -15.76
N LYS A 199 20.15 21.50 -15.36
CA LYS A 199 18.99 22.32 -15.70
C LYS A 199 18.94 22.61 -17.20
N ALA A 200 20.07 23.02 -17.79
CA ALA A 200 20.15 23.28 -19.23
C ALA A 200 19.80 22.02 -20.03
N TRP A 201 20.40 20.88 -19.67
CA TRP A 201 20.14 19.59 -20.31
C TRP A 201 18.68 19.14 -20.12
N SER A 202 18.15 19.20 -18.90
CA SER A 202 16.77 18.78 -18.60
C SER A 202 15.73 19.59 -19.36
N ASN A 203 15.96 20.90 -19.55
CA ASN A 203 15.06 21.74 -20.35
C ASN A 203 15.02 21.32 -21.82
N GLN A 204 16.18 20.95 -22.37
CA GLN A 204 16.31 20.44 -23.73
C GLN A 204 15.68 19.05 -23.87
N TYR A 205 15.91 18.16 -22.90
CA TYR A 205 15.30 16.83 -22.84
C TYR A 205 13.77 16.91 -22.92
N GLU A 206 13.17 17.81 -22.13
CA GLU A 206 11.72 18.01 -22.17
C GLU A 206 11.22 18.60 -23.49
N LEU A 207 11.97 19.52 -24.12
CA LEU A 207 11.60 20.05 -25.44
C LEU A 207 11.49 18.94 -26.48
N GLU A 208 12.38 17.95 -26.38
CA GLU A 208 12.43 16.84 -27.34
C GLU A 208 11.42 15.74 -27.02
N LYS A 209 11.29 15.36 -25.73
CA LYS A 209 10.65 14.12 -25.29
C LYS A 209 9.29 14.31 -24.62
N MET A 210 8.99 15.47 -24.01
CA MET A 210 7.73 15.70 -23.31
C MET A 210 6.63 16.07 -24.32
N ARG A 211 5.90 15.06 -24.80
CA ARG A 211 4.90 15.18 -25.88
C ARG A 211 3.57 14.55 -25.49
N PRO A 212 2.43 14.98 -26.06
CA PRO A 212 1.13 14.36 -25.83
C PRO A 212 1.16 12.86 -26.13
N HIS A 213 0.73 12.05 -25.17
CA HIS A 213 0.67 10.59 -25.33
C HIS A 213 -0.41 9.99 -24.43
N ARG A 214 -1.09 8.94 -24.91
CA ARG A 214 -2.20 8.30 -24.16
C ARG A 214 -1.74 7.76 -22.80
N ALA A 215 -0.59 7.08 -22.76
CA ALA A 215 -0.05 6.57 -21.50
C ALA A 215 0.27 7.68 -20.48
N ASN A 216 0.61 8.91 -20.95
CA ASN A 216 0.81 10.04 -20.04
C ASN A 216 -0.50 10.39 -19.32
N LYS A 217 -1.60 10.49 -20.07
CA LYS A 217 -2.93 10.78 -19.51
C LYS A 217 -3.40 9.68 -18.58
N ASP A 218 -3.27 8.42 -19.00
CA ASP A 218 -3.73 7.27 -18.22
C ASP A 218 -3.02 7.21 -16.85
N VAL A 219 -1.69 7.40 -16.81
CA VAL A 219 -0.93 7.43 -15.56
C VAL A 219 -1.19 8.71 -14.75
N ALA A 220 -1.30 9.87 -15.42
CA ALA A 220 -1.59 11.14 -14.76
C ALA A 220 -2.95 11.16 -14.06
N ASP A 221 -3.98 10.56 -14.66
CA ASP A 221 -5.33 10.49 -14.06
C ASP A 221 -5.33 9.71 -12.74
N ARG A 222 -4.74 8.51 -12.76
CA ARG A 222 -4.69 7.64 -11.58
C ARG A 222 -3.84 8.22 -10.46
N THR A 223 -2.76 8.93 -10.82
CA THR A 223 -1.91 9.57 -9.82
C THR A 223 -2.48 10.92 -9.34
N THR A 224 -3.30 11.59 -10.15
CA THR A 224 -4.08 12.74 -9.70
C THR A 224 -5.10 12.35 -8.63
N ASP A 225 -5.71 11.16 -8.73
CA ASP A 225 -6.59 10.62 -7.68
C ASP A 225 -5.87 10.51 -6.32
N ILE A 226 -4.58 10.16 -6.33
CA ILE A 226 -3.73 10.13 -5.13
C ILE A 226 -3.54 11.56 -4.58
N LEU A 227 -3.28 12.54 -5.44
CA LEU A 227 -3.07 13.94 -5.04
C LEU A 227 -4.34 14.59 -4.46
N VAL A 228 -5.51 14.20 -4.94
CA VAL A 228 -6.81 14.72 -4.46
C VAL A 228 -7.51 13.79 -3.45
N TYR A 229 -6.82 12.73 -3.00
CA TYR A 229 -7.40 11.65 -2.18
C TYR A 229 -8.08 12.17 -0.90
N ILE A 230 -7.42 13.10 -0.21
CA ILE A 230 -7.91 13.67 1.06
C ILE A 230 -9.01 14.71 0.88
N LEU A 231 -9.39 15.04 -0.36
CA LEU A 231 -10.48 15.98 -0.61
C LEU A 231 -11.82 15.26 -0.55
N PRO A 232 -12.84 15.82 0.13
CA PRO A 232 -14.20 15.33 0.05
C PRO A 232 -14.67 15.22 -1.41
N GLY A 233 -15.50 14.22 -1.71
CA GLY A 233 -16.00 13.95 -3.09
C GLY A 233 -16.40 15.20 -3.88
N PRO A 234 -17.24 16.11 -3.34
CA PRO A 234 -17.65 17.33 -4.03
C PRO A 234 -16.52 18.33 -4.33
N LEU A 235 -15.41 18.27 -3.60
CA LEU A 235 -14.25 19.16 -3.77
C LEU A 235 -13.16 18.58 -4.68
N LYS A 236 -13.23 17.29 -5.04
CA LYS A 236 -12.24 16.67 -5.94
C LYS A 236 -12.09 17.39 -7.29
N PRO A 237 -13.16 17.84 -7.97
CA PRO A 237 -13.01 18.60 -9.22
C PRO A 237 -12.20 19.89 -9.05
N LEU A 238 -12.38 20.60 -7.92
CA LEU A 238 -11.58 21.78 -7.59
C LEU A 238 -10.11 21.41 -7.37
N GLY A 239 -9.85 20.27 -6.72
CA GLY A 239 -8.52 19.71 -6.54
C GLY A 239 -7.82 19.40 -7.87
N ILE A 240 -8.54 18.80 -8.83
CA ILE A 240 -8.01 18.51 -10.17
C ILE A 240 -7.61 19.80 -10.89
N TYR A 241 -8.42 20.86 -10.80
CA TYR A 241 -8.03 22.18 -11.32
C TYR A 241 -6.81 22.77 -10.63
N PHE A 242 -6.64 22.54 -9.33
CA PHE A 242 -5.44 22.95 -8.61
C PHE A 242 -4.21 22.16 -9.07
N VAL A 243 -4.33 20.85 -9.30
CA VAL A 243 -3.25 20.02 -9.87
C VAL A 243 -2.87 20.54 -11.27
N SER A 244 -3.84 20.79 -12.15
CA SER A 244 -3.62 21.40 -13.48
C SER A 244 -2.99 22.80 -13.41
N PHE A 245 -3.34 23.60 -12.39
CA PHE A 245 -2.73 24.91 -12.13
C PHE A 245 -1.23 24.81 -11.79
N MET A 246 -0.83 23.77 -11.07
CA MET A 246 0.57 23.53 -10.68
C MET A 246 1.43 22.99 -11.85
N MET A 247 0.79 22.44 -12.89
CA MET A 247 1.47 22.07 -14.14
C MET A 247 1.78 23.31 -14.99
N ASP A 248 2.99 23.38 -15.54
CA ASP A 248 3.26 24.31 -16.63
C ASP A 248 2.57 23.88 -17.92
N GLU A 249 2.60 24.75 -18.93
CA GLU A 249 1.92 24.52 -20.20
C GLU A 249 2.40 23.27 -20.94
N ARG A 250 3.70 22.97 -20.89
CA ARG A 250 4.29 21.81 -21.57
C ARG A 250 3.82 20.51 -20.93
N LEU A 251 3.95 20.41 -19.61
CA LEU A 251 3.52 19.23 -18.87
C LEU A 251 2.02 18.99 -19.05
N ARG A 252 1.23 20.05 -18.95
CA ARG A 252 -0.23 19.98 -19.12
C ARG A 252 -0.61 19.51 -20.53
N GLY A 253 0.06 20.02 -21.56
CA GLY A 253 -0.11 19.57 -22.94
C GLY A 253 0.28 18.12 -23.14
N ALA A 254 1.43 17.70 -22.59
CA ALA A 254 1.90 16.31 -22.70
C ALA A 254 0.99 15.30 -21.99
N MET A 255 0.33 15.72 -20.91
CA MET A 255 -0.63 14.90 -20.17
C MET A 255 -2.07 15.05 -20.67
N MET A 256 -2.34 15.93 -21.63
CA MET A 256 -3.69 16.20 -22.16
C MET A 256 -4.68 16.65 -21.07
N TYR A 257 -4.24 17.54 -20.18
CA TYR A 257 -5.08 18.19 -19.17
C TYR A 257 -5.56 19.57 -19.65
N ASP A 258 -6.79 19.94 -19.29
CA ASP A 258 -7.30 21.27 -19.58
C ASP A 258 -6.73 22.32 -18.60
N PRO A 259 -6.43 23.54 -19.07
CA PRO A 259 -6.07 24.64 -18.18
C PRO A 259 -7.23 24.95 -17.21
N PRO A 260 -6.92 25.33 -15.95
CA PRO A 260 -7.96 25.79 -15.05
C PRO A 260 -8.63 27.07 -15.59
N PRO A 261 -9.95 27.24 -15.40
CA PRO A 261 -10.66 28.48 -15.69
C PRO A 261 -9.92 29.71 -15.17
N ARG A 262 -9.92 30.81 -15.95
CA ARG A 262 -9.15 32.04 -15.61
C ARG A 262 -9.44 32.57 -14.21
N PHE A 263 -10.67 32.45 -13.73
CA PHE A 263 -11.05 32.88 -12.38
C PHE A 263 -10.44 31.98 -11.29
N LEU A 264 -10.46 30.64 -11.46
CA LEU A 264 -9.82 29.70 -10.53
C LEU A 264 -8.30 29.91 -10.49
N ARG A 265 -7.67 30.16 -11.64
CA ARG A 265 -6.25 30.51 -11.70
C ARG A 265 -5.91 31.74 -10.85
N LYS A 266 -6.75 32.79 -10.90
CA LYS A 266 -6.59 33.98 -10.04
C LYS A 266 -6.77 33.64 -8.56
N ILE A 267 -7.80 32.86 -8.22
CA ILE A 267 -8.08 32.43 -6.84
C ILE A 267 -6.89 31.64 -6.26
N PHE A 268 -6.37 30.64 -6.98
CA PHE A 268 -5.22 29.86 -6.53
C PHE A 268 -3.96 30.70 -6.36
N SER A 269 -3.68 31.61 -7.31
CA SER A 269 -2.55 32.55 -7.19
C SER A 269 -2.69 33.46 -5.97
N ILE A 270 -3.88 34.01 -5.71
CA ILE A 270 -4.14 34.85 -4.54
C ILE A 270 -3.99 34.04 -3.25
N ALA A 271 -4.50 32.81 -3.20
CA ALA A 271 -4.38 31.93 -2.03
C ALA A 271 -2.91 31.62 -1.70
N LEU A 272 -2.09 31.29 -2.71
CA LEU A 272 -0.66 31.04 -2.51
C LEU A 272 0.10 32.31 -2.10
N LEU A 273 -0.25 33.47 -2.68
CA LEU A 273 0.34 34.76 -2.29
C LEU A 273 -0.04 35.14 -0.86
N ALA A 274 -1.30 34.96 -0.47
CA ALA A 274 -1.79 35.20 0.88
C ALA A 274 -1.07 34.29 1.89
N ARG A 275 -0.91 33.00 1.58
CA ARG A 275 -0.10 32.06 2.37
C ARG A 275 1.35 32.52 2.49
N LYS A 276 1.97 32.93 1.38
CA LYS A 276 3.35 33.46 1.36
C LYS A 276 3.50 34.67 2.29
N TYR A 277 2.56 35.60 2.24
CA TYR A 277 2.51 36.78 3.11
C TYR A 277 2.32 36.39 4.59
N PHE A 278 1.35 35.53 4.88
CA PHE A 278 1.06 35.04 6.24
C PHE A 278 2.29 34.35 6.84
N VAL A 279 2.92 33.44 6.09
CA VAL A 279 4.13 32.77 6.54
C VAL A 279 5.21 33.80 6.81
N ARG A 280 5.49 34.73 5.88
CA ARG A 280 6.56 35.73 6.05
C ARG A 280 6.39 36.62 7.28
N TYR A 281 5.19 37.15 7.49
CA TYR A 281 4.99 38.27 8.42
C TYR A 281 4.28 37.90 9.70
N LEU A 282 3.45 36.85 9.70
CA LEU A 282 2.54 36.56 10.81
C LEU A 282 2.91 35.27 11.54
N ALA A 283 3.39 34.24 10.85
CA ALA A 283 3.75 32.98 11.49
C ALA A 283 5.18 33.03 12.10
N PRO A 284 5.41 32.54 13.34
CA PRO A 284 6.76 32.40 13.90
C PRO A 284 7.60 31.36 13.14
N PRO A 285 8.95 31.44 13.21
CA PRO A 285 9.80 30.36 12.70
C PRO A 285 9.46 29.05 13.42
N ARG A 286 9.33 27.96 12.66
CA ARG A 286 9.02 26.63 13.20
C ARG A 286 10.11 26.20 14.20
N PRO A 287 9.80 25.92 15.47
CA PRO A 287 10.80 25.43 16.41
C PRO A 287 11.20 23.98 16.07
N TYR A 288 12.37 23.55 16.55
CA TYR A 288 12.94 22.24 16.18
C TYR A 288 12.07 21.03 16.56
N PHE A 289 11.31 21.13 17.65
CA PHE A 289 10.40 20.07 18.09
C PHE A 289 9.13 19.95 17.23
N LEU A 290 8.80 20.97 16.41
CA LEU A 290 7.72 20.94 15.43
C LEU A 290 8.22 20.69 14.00
N ARG A 291 9.47 20.27 13.83
CA ARG A 291 10.05 19.94 12.53
C ARG A 291 9.22 18.86 11.84
N TYR A 292 9.10 18.96 10.52
CA TYR A 292 8.38 17.97 9.74
C TYR A 292 9.27 16.75 9.51
N ASP A 293 9.08 15.71 10.31
CA ASP A 293 9.89 14.50 10.30
C ASP A 293 9.05 13.32 9.79
N VAL A 294 9.43 12.75 8.65
CA VAL A 294 8.56 11.80 7.93
C VAL A 294 8.60 10.40 8.54
N PHE A 295 9.73 10.00 9.11
CA PHE A 295 9.97 8.63 9.60
C PHE A 295 10.22 8.59 11.11
N THR A 296 9.98 7.43 11.72
CA THR A 296 10.54 7.10 13.03
C THR A 296 12.06 7.11 12.96
N GLU A 297 12.71 7.61 14.02
CA GLU A 297 14.18 7.73 14.05
C GLU A 297 14.84 6.36 14.26
N LYS A 298 14.24 5.53 15.12
CA LYS A 298 14.65 4.17 15.42
C LYS A 298 13.54 3.18 15.03
N PRO A 299 13.89 1.92 14.71
CA PRO A 299 12.90 0.87 14.55
C PRO A 299 12.20 0.56 15.87
N ASP A 300 11.07 -0.14 15.80
CA ASP A 300 10.44 -0.74 16.97
C ASP A 300 11.17 -2.01 17.44
N GLU A 301 10.62 -2.66 18.47
CA GLU A 301 11.14 -3.91 19.04
C GLU A 301 11.26 -5.07 18.03
N ASN A 302 10.53 -4.98 16.91
CA ASN A 302 10.53 -5.97 15.83
C ASN A 302 11.38 -5.53 14.62
N GLY A 303 12.19 -4.47 14.77
CA GLY A 303 13.03 -3.96 13.69
C GLY A 303 12.28 -3.15 12.63
N ARG A 304 11.01 -2.76 12.86
CA ARG A 304 10.19 -2.07 11.85
C ARG A 304 10.27 -0.56 11.96
N ASN A 305 10.37 0.12 10.81
CA ASN A 305 10.31 1.58 10.69
C ASN A 305 8.93 2.01 10.19
N PHE A 306 8.48 3.21 10.60
CA PHE A 306 7.14 3.70 10.28
C PHE A 306 7.13 5.13 9.78
N PHE A 307 6.15 5.44 8.93
CA PHE A 307 5.76 6.82 8.65
C PHE A 307 5.11 7.45 9.88
N LYS A 308 5.47 8.71 10.17
CA LYS A 308 4.82 9.54 11.20
C LYS A 308 3.61 10.30 10.67
N TYR A 309 3.56 10.56 9.36
CA TYR A 309 2.50 11.31 8.68
C TYR A 309 2.08 10.57 7.42
N TRP A 310 0.80 10.63 7.07
CA TRP A 310 0.29 10.04 5.84
C TRP A 310 -0.77 10.94 5.20
N ASP A 311 -0.59 11.20 3.91
CA ASP A 311 -1.51 12.00 3.09
C ASP A 311 -2.42 11.11 2.22
N ILE A 312 -2.27 9.79 2.29
CA ILE A 312 -2.99 8.82 1.44
C ILE A 312 -3.57 7.67 2.29
N VAL A 313 -3.57 6.43 1.79
CA VAL A 313 -3.85 5.22 2.57
C VAL A 313 -2.71 4.99 3.59
N PRO A 314 -2.98 4.65 4.86
CA PRO A 314 -2.00 4.61 5.96
C PRO A 314 -1.01 3.43 5.92
N TYR A 315 -0.49 3.08 4.74
CA TYR A 315 0.56 2.07 4.61
C TYR A 315 1.80 2.44 5.43
N TYR A 316 2.36 1.46 6.15
CA TYR A 316 3.55 1.61 6.98
C TYR A 316 3.42 2.66 8.11
N VAL A 317 2.18 2.97 8.54
CA VAL A 317 1.92 3.86 9.68
C VAL A 317 1.59 3.02 10.91
N LYS A 318 2.31 3.21 12.02
CA LYS A 318 1.98 2.53 13.27
C LYS A 318 0.69 3.11 13.87
N PRO A 319 -0.30 2.28 14.26
CA PRO A 319 -1.46 2.77 14.99
C PRO A 319 -1.05 3.37 16.34
N THR A 320 -1.61 4.53 16.65
CA THR A 320 -1.45 5.25 17.93
C THR A 320 -2.80 5.77 18.38
N ILE A 321 -2.95 6.07 19.68
CA ILE A 321 -4.19 6.65 20.21
C ILE A 321 -4.57 7.93 19.44
N TRP A 322 -3.59 8.79 19.16
CA TRP A 322 -3.86 10.07 18.48
C TRP A 322 -4.23 9.91 17.01
N ASN A 323 -3.56 9.03 16.27
CA ASN A 323 -3.84 8.85 14.85
C ASN A 323 -5.09 7.97 14.57
N ARG A 324 -5.60 7.25 15.59
CA ARG A 324 -6.88 6.56 15.52
C ARG A 324 -8.02 7.34 16.16
N TYR A 325 -7.83 8.12 17.21
CA TYR A 325 -8.95 8.74 17.95
C TYR A 325 -8.88 10.27 18.05
N GLY A 326 -7.81 10.89 17.55
CA GLY A 326 -7.66 12.33 17.51
C GLY A 326 -8.60 13.03 16.51
N PRO A 327 -8.64 14.38 16.51
CA PRO A 327 -9.55 15.15 15.67
C PRO A 327 -9.42 14.85 14.16
N SER A 328 -8.20 14.63 13.67
CA SER A 328 -7.97 14.26 12.26
C SER A 328 -8.52 12.88 11.92
N ALA A 329 -8.50 11.94 12.87
CA ALA A 329 -9.05 10.60 12.67
C ALA A 329 -10.58 10.62 12.59
N TRP A 330 -11.24 11.45 13.40
CA TRP A 330 -12.69 11.68 13.29
C TRP A 330 -13.09 12.24 11.93
N ILE A 331 -12.37 13.25 11.43
CA ILE A 331 -12.62 13.81 10.10
C ILE A 331 -12.44 12.72 9.03
N ARG A 332 -11.35 11.94 9.09
CA ARG A 332 -11.09 10.85 8.15
C ARG A 332 -12.17 9.77 8.19
N ARG A 333 -12.68 9.41 9.38
CA ARG A 333 -13.83 8.48 9.50
C ARG A 333 -15.10 9.02 8.85
N VAL A 334 -15.45 10.28 9.11
CA VAL A 334 -16.62 10.93 8.49
C VAL A 334 -16.49 10.95 6.96
N MET A 335 -15.26 11.05 6.46
CA MET A 335 -14.95 11.00 5.04
C MET A 335 -14.84 9.58 4.46
N GLY A 336 -15.00 8.54 5.28
CA GLY A 336 -14.87 7.13 4.86
C GLY A 336 -13.44 6.72 4.51
N LEU A 337 -12.42 7.40 5.04
CA LEU A 337 -11.01 7.11 4.78
C LEU A 337 -10.44 6.11 5.81
N PRO A 338 -9.56 5.18 5.39
CA PRO A 338 -8.93 4.21 6.28
C PRO A 338 -7.98 4.88 7.29
N LEU A 339 -7.89 4.28 8.47
CA LEU A 339 -6.99 4.67 9.55
C LEU A 339 -5.86 3.63 9.74
N PRO A 340 -4.72 4.04 10.31
CA PRO A 340 -3.64 3.11 10.64
C PRO A 340 -4.17 1.93 11.48
N GLY A 341 -3.87 0.70 11.05
CA GLY A 341 -4.33 -0.53 11.69
C GLY A 341 -5.61 -1.13 11.10
N ASP A 342 -6.21 -0.53 10.07
CA ASP A 342 -7.40 -1.09 9.41
C ASP A 342 -7.05 -2.19 8.35
N ASP A 343 -5.76 -2.47 8.13
CA ASP A 343 -5.22 -3.25 6.99
C ASP A 343 -5.26 -4.80 7.15
N GLY A 344 -6.12 -5.33 8.02
CA GLY A 344 -6.22 -6.77 8.30
C GLY A 344 -7.44 -7.43 7.68
N ASP A 345 -7.50 -7.64 6.36
CA ASP A 345 -8.60 -8.44 5.79
C ASP A 345 -8.33 -9.95 5.92
N ARG A 346 -8.37 -10.44 7.16
CA ARG A 346 -8.30 -11.86 7.53
C ARG A 346 -9.69 -12.50 7.48
N GLY A 347 -10.32 -12.47 6.30
CA GLY A 347 -11.71 -12.91 6.15
C GLY A 347 -12.75 -11.91 6.65
N LYS A 348 -12.36 -10.65 6.90
CA LYS A 348 -13.26 -9.55 7.27
C LYS A 348 -14.33 -9.36 6.19
N ALA A 349 -13.97 -9.45 4.91
CA ALA A 349 -14.94 -9.35 3.81
C ALA A 349 -16.06 -10.41 3.89
N ILE A 350 -15.72 -11.67 4.23
CA ILE A 350 -16.73 -12.73 4.41
C ILE A 350 -17.64 -12.39 5.58
N VAL A 351 -17.08 -11.97 6.72
CA VAL A 351 -17.85 -11.58 7.91
C VAL A 351 -18.82 -10.44 7.58
N LEU A 352 -18.35 -9.37 6.95
CA LEU A 352 -19.19 -8.23 6.57
C LEU A 352 -20.31 -8.65 5.60
N ARG A 353 -19.98 -9.49 4.61
CA ARG A 353 -20.98 -9.99 3.66
C ARG A 353 -22.04 -10.87 4.33
N LEU A 354 -21.67 -11.67 5.33
CA LEU A 354 -22.61 -12.48 6.11
C LEU A 354 -23.53 -11.60 6.98
N ILE A 355 -23.00 -10.55 7.61
CA ILE A 355 -23.81 -9.55 8.32
C ILE A 355 -24.83 -8.91 7.38
N GLU A 356 -24.40 -8.49 6.18
CA GLU A 356 -25.29 -7.94 5.15
C GLU A 356 -26.37 -8.93 4.71
N ALA A 357 -26.04 -10.22 4.68
CA ALA A 357 -26.97 -11.30 4.35
C ALA A 357 -27.93 -11.66 5.52
N GLY A 358 -27.79 -11.02 6.68
CA GLY A 358 -28.68 -11.21 7.83
C GLY A 358 -28.18 -12.19 8.90
N TYR A 359 -26.95 -12.70 8.80
CA TYR A 359 -26.40 -13.62 9.80
C TYR A 359 -25.87 -12.87 11.02
N SER A 360 -26.23 -13.31 12.23
CA SER A 360 -25.39 -13.03 13.40
C SER A 360 -24.15 -13.93 13.35
N VAL A 361 -22.98 -13.38 13.63
CA VAL A 361 -21.69 -14.05 13.38
C VAL A 361 -20.84 -14.13 14.64
N CYS A 362 -20.25 -15.29 14.88
CA CYS A 362 -19.09 -15.41 15.77
C CYS A 362 -17.83 -15.30 14.93
N ILE A 363 -16.97 -14.33 15.27
CA ILE A 363 -15.65 -14.15 14.67
C ILE A 363 -14.65 -14.90 15.54
N ASN A 364 -13.86 -15.76 14.93
CA ASN A 364 -12.81 -16.52 15.59
C ASN A 364 -11.44 -16.24 14.96
N ASP A 365 -10.44 -16.03 15.81
CA ASP A 365 -9.03 -15.99 15.45
C ASP A 365 -8.20 -16.39 16.70
N VAL A 366 -6.89 -16.56 16.52
CA VAL A 366 -5.94 -16.89 17.59
C VAL A 366 -5.72 -15.71 18.53
N ALA A 367 -5.20 -15.98 19.74
CA ALA A 367 -5.01 -14.98 20.79
C ALA A 367 -4.16 -13.76 20.38
N SER A 368 -3.22 -13.92 19.43
CA SER A 368 -2.43 -12.81 18.90
C SER A 368 -3.25 -11.81 18.08
N SER A 369 -4.47 -12.15 17.71
CA SER A 369 -5.37 -11.40 16.82
C SER A 369 -6.57 -10.79 17.55
N THR A 370 -6.65 -10.95 18.88
CA THR A 370 -7.80 -10.51 19.70
C THR A 370 -8.16 -9.04 19.48
N ALA A 371 -7.16 -8.16 19.40
CA ALA A 371 -7.40 -6.73 19.19
C ALA A 371 -8.09 -6.42 17.84
N ASP A 372 -7.71 -7.14 16.78
CA ASP A 372 -8.31 -6.96 15.44
C ASP A 372 -9.74 -7.52 15.43
N MET A 373 -9.95 -8.66 16.10
CA MET A 373 -11.26 -9.29 16.28
C MET A 373 -12.22 -8.38 17.06
N ASP A 374 -11.84 -7.91 18.24
CA ASP A 374 -12.65 -7.04 19.10
C ASP A 374 -13.02 -5.73 18.40
N HIS A 375 -12.10 -5.20 17.59
CA HIS A 375 -12.33 -4.03 16.78
C HIS A 375 -13.41 -4.29 15.71
N LEU A 376 -13.33 -5.41 14.99
CA LEU A 376 -14.32 -5.78 13.97
C LEU A 376 -15.70 -6.02 14.59
N VAL A 377 -15.76 -6.72 15.72
CA VAL A 377 -16.99 -6.92 16.50
C VAL A 377 -17.61 -5.57 16.88
N SER A 378 -16.80 -4.66 17.42
CA SER A 378 -17.26 -3.32 17.81
C SER A 378 -17.74 -2.51 16.60
N GLU A 379 -17.04 -2.57 15.46
CA GLU A 379 -17.41 -1.89 14.23
C GLU A 379 -18.78 -2.37 13.72
N ILE A 380 -18.99 -3.68 13.66
CA ILE A 380 -20.23 -4.30 13.19
C ILE A 380 -21.38 -3.89 14.12
N ASN A 381 -21.19 -4.06 15.43
CA ASN A 381 -22.24 -3.79 16.40
C ASN A 381 -22.57 -2.30 16.48
N ALA A 382 -21.60 -1.38 16.30
CA ALA A 382 -21.84 0.07 16.33
C ALA A 382 -22.59 0.59 15.08
N LYS A 383 -22.38 0.01 13.90
CA LYS A 383 -23.06 0.45 12.66
C LYS A 383 -24.54 0.09 12.60
N HIS A 384 -24.99 -0.83 13.45
CA HIS A 384 -26.33 -1.41 13.37
C HIS A 384 -27.26 -1.03 14.54
N THR A 385 -26.88 -0.09 15.41
CA THR A 385 -27.71 0.42 16.53
C THR A 385 -28.71 1.48 16.06
N SER A 386 -29.90 1.07 15.64
CA SER A 386 -31.07 1.97 15.60
C SER A 386 -32.19 1.31 16.43
N PRO A 387 -32.82 2.04 17.37
CA PRO A 387 -33.67 1.46 18.41
C PRO A 387 -34.99 0.81 17.94
N ASP A 388 -35.41 0.97 16.68
CA ASP A 388 -36.78 0.63 16.24
C ASP A 388 -36.88 -0.54 15.22
N ALA A 389 -35.87 -1.40 15.07
CA ALA A 389 -35.87 -2.50 14.09
C ALA A 389 -35.93 -3.90 14.72
N PRO A 390 -36.58 -4.90 14.07
CA PRO A 390 -36.60 -6.29 14.55
C PRO A 390 -35.19 -6.87 14.69
N ALA A 391 -35.02 -7.88 15.56
CA ALA A 391 -33.75 -8.44 16.01
C ALA A 391 -32.67 -8.47 14.91
N ARG A 392 -31.73 -7.51 14.97
CA ARG A 392 -30.71 -7.30 13.94
C ARG A 392 -29.54 -8.28 14.10
N PRO A 393 -28.84 -8.60 12.99
CA PRO A 393 -27.58 -9.34 13.03
C PRO A 393 -26.56 -8.69 13.95
N ARG A 394 -25.92 -9.47 14.81
CA ARG A 394 -24.86 -9.00 15.73
C ARG A 394 -23.60 -9.86 15.62
N ALA A 395 -22.46 -9.29 15.97
CA ALA A 395 -21.18 -9.98 16.02
C ALA A 395 -20.72 -10.23 17.47
N ILE A 396 -20.08 -11.37 17.71
CA ILE A 396 -19.27 -11.64 18.91
C ILE A 396 -17.87 -12.12 18.49
N GLY A 397 -16.89 -11.99 19.37
CA GLY A 397 -15.53 -12.47 19.16
C GLY A 397 -15.18 -13.55 20.16
N ILE A 398 -14.66 -14.68 19.68
CA ILE A 398 -14.20 -15.78 20.54
C ILE A 398 -12.80 -16.21 20.09
N VAL A 399 -11.84 -16.10 21.01
CA VAL A 399 -10.48 -16.60 20.82
C VAL A 399 -10.48 -18.12 20.93
N ALA A 400 -10.02 -18.80 19.89
CA ALA A 400 -9.81 -20.25 19.89
C ALA A 400 -8.80 -20.64 18.81
N ASP A 401 -7.87 -21.53 19.14
CA ASP A 401 -7.00 -22.18 18.17
C ASP A 401 -7.72 -23.38 17.53
N VAL A 402 -7.95 -23.30 16.22
CA VAL A 402 -8.65 -24.36 15.47
C VAL A 402 -7.95 -25.72 15.55
N THR A 403 -6.64 -25.77 15.82
CA THR A 403 -5.89 -27.02 15.99
C THR A 403 -6.23 -27.77 17.28
N SER A 404 -6.91 -27.11 18.22
CA SER A 404 -7.41 -27.64 19.49
C SER A 404 -8.91 -27.92 19.40
N SER A 405 -9.30 -29.21 19.39
CA SER A 405 -10.71 -29.60 19.33
C SER A 405 -11.52 -29.11 20.54
N VAL A 406 -10.88 -29.00 21.71
CA VAL A 406 -11.53 -28.53 22.95
C VAL A 406 -11.88 -27.04 22.85
N GLU A 407 -10.98 -26.24 22.28
CA GLU A 407 -11.24 -24.81 22.08
C GLU A 407 -12.32 -24.58 21.01
N VAL A 408 -12.30 -25.32 19.91
CA VAL A 408 -13.35 -25.27 18.88
C VAL A 408 -14.71 -25.67 19.44
N GLU A 409 -14.77 -26.71 20.28
CA GLU A 409 -16.02 -27.15 20.91
C GLU A 409 -16.55 -26.07 21.87
N THR A 410 -15.66 -25.46 22.65
CA THR A 410 -16.01 -24.35 23.56
C THR A 410 -16.53 -23.15 22.78
N MET A 411 -15.84 -22.77 21.70
CA MET A 411 -16.24 -21.68 20.81
C MET A 411 -17.63 -21.91 20.22
N ILE A 412 -17.93 -23.12 19.76
CA ILE A 412 -19.26 -23.45 19.20
C ILE A 412 -20.34 -23.38 20.28
N LYS A 413 -20.10 -23.95 21.47
CA LYS A 413 -21.06 -23.89 22.59
C LYS A 413 -21.37 -22.46 23.00
N GLU A 414 -20.35 -21.63 23.13
CA GLU A 414 -20.49 -20.23 23.49
C GLU A 414 -21.18 -19.43 22.38
N THR A 415 -20.87 -19.70 21.12
CA THR A 415 -21.59 -19.13 19.96
C THR A 415 -23.07 -19.43 20.03
N VAL A 416 -23.44 -20.70 20.26
CA VAL A 416 -24.85 -21.09 20.31
C VAL A 416 -25.57 -20.47 21.50
N SER A 417 -24.90 -20.42 22.66
CA SER A 417 -25.44 -19.78 23.85
C SER A 417 -25.70 -18.29 23.67
N GLN A 418 -24.89 -17.59 22.86
CA GLN A 418 -24.97 -16.14 22.70
C GLN A 418 -25.75 -15.67 21.47
N LEU A 419 -25.71 -16.43 20.37
CA LEU A 419 -26.30 -16.04 19.08
C LEU A 419 -27.49 -16.92 18.68
N GLY A 420 -27.73 -18.04 19.36
CA GLY A 420 -28.74 -19.02 18.98
C GLY A 420 -28.19 -20.12 18.08
N PRO A 421 -29.08 -20.92 17.45
CA PRO A 421 -28.70 -22.12 16.72
C PRO A 421 -27.58 -21.90 15.69
N LEU A 422 -26.61 -22.80 15.66
CA LEU A 422 -25.55 -22.77 14.64
C LEU A 422 -26.12 -23.22 13.29
N THR A 423 -26.25 -22.29 12.34
CA THR A 423 -26.77 -22.56 10.99
C THR A 423 -25.70 -22.68 9.91
N LEU A 424 -24.58 -21.98 10.09
CA LEU A 424 -23.47 -21.92 9.13
C LEU A 424 -22.13 -22.00 9.87
N MET A 425 -21.23 -22.86 9.40
CA MET A 425 -19.82 -22.88 9.82
C MET A 425 -18.93 -22.56 8.62
N VAL A 426 -18.07 -21.54 8.73
CA VAL A 426 -17.05 -21.22 7.72
C VAL A 426 -15.65 -21.50 8.27
N ALA A 427 -15.08 -22.65 7.95
CA ALA A 427 -13.72 -23.03 8.31
C ALA A 427 -12.70 -22.36 7.37
N ASN A 428 -12.40 -21.08 7.63
CA ASN A 428 -11.53 -20.23 6.81
C ASN A 428 -10.04 -20.27 7.20
N ALA A 429 -9.74 -20.49 8.49
CA ALA A 429 -8.38 -20.39 9.02
C ALA A 429 -7.40 -21.30 8.27
N GLY A 430 -6.21 -20.78 7.96
CA GLY A 430 -5.19 -21.52 7.23
C GLY A 430 -3.87 -20.77 7.09
N VAL A 431 -2.81 -21.53 6.85
CA VAL A 431 -1.45 -21.05 6.62
C VAL A 431 -0.91 -21.58 5.29
N ALA A 432 -0.02 -20.81 4.67
CA ALA A 432 0.72 -21.22 3.47
C ALA A 432 2.19 -21.49 3.83
N GLN A 433 2.80 -22.42 3.11
CA GLN A 433 4.22 -22.74 3.21
C GLN A 433 4.80 -22.80 1.80
N ILE A 434 5.91 -22.09 1.61
CA ILE A 434 6.60 -21.96 0.32
C ILE A 434 7.99 -22.56 0.46
N LYS A 435 8.19 -23.73 -0.13
CA LYS A 435 9.47 -24.44 -0.07
C LYS A 435 9.55 -25.51 -1.16
N PRO A 436 10.72 -25.69 -1.80
CA PRO A 436 10.96 -26.88 -2.61
C PRO A 436 10.80 -28.13 -1.74
N LEU A 437 10.15 -29.18 -2.29
CA LEU A 437 9.79 -30.38 -1.53
C LEU A 437 10.98 -31.04 -0.82
N LEU A 438 12.17 -31.03 -1.42
CA LEU A 438 13.38 -31.61 -0.84
C LEU A 438 13.90 -30.86 0.41
N ASN A 439 13.45 -29.62 0.63
CA ASN A 439 13.88 -28.78 1.74
C ASN A 439 12.81 -28.65 2.84
N VAL A 440 11.67 -29.34 2.68
CA VAL A 440 10.58 -29.38 3.66
C VAL A 440 11.03 -30.21 4.87
N SER A 441 10.88 -29.64 6.07
CA SER A 441 11.10 -30.38 7.32
C SER A 441 9.81 -31.07 7.77
N GLU A 442 9.90 -32.05 8.68
CA GLU A 442 8.73 -32.65 9.32
C GLU A 442 7.88 -31.59 10.06
N GLU A 443 8.52 -30.64 10.73
CA GLU A 443 7.85 -29.52 11.39
C GLU A 443 7.03 -28.65 10.42
N ASP A 444 7.52 -28.42 9.20
CA ASP A 444 6.76 -27.71 8.17
C ASP A 444 5.49 -28.48 7.79
N VAL A 445 5.60 -29.81 7.66
CA VAL A 445 4.46 -30.70 7.37
C VAL A 445 3.46 -30.65 8.49
N ASP A 446 3.92 -30.86 9.73
CA ASP A 446 3.09 -30.88 10.93
C ASP A 446 2.36 -29.56 11.09
N LYS A 447 3.04 -28.42 10.93
CA LYS A 447 2.43 -27.10 11.06
C LYS A 447 1.30 -26.90 10.04
N VAL A 448 1.56 -27.19 8.76
CA VAL A 448 0.56 -26.98 7.70
C VAL A 448 -0.62 -27.94 7.88
N PHE A 449 -0.39 -29.22 8.17
CA PHE A 449 -1.46 -30.20 8.34
C PHE A 449 -2.24 -29.98 9.63
N ASN A 450 -1.59 -29.60 10.73
CA ASN A 450 -2.27 -29.29 11.98
C ASN A 450 -3.27 -28.14 11.82
N VAL A 451 -2.88 -27.08 11.11
CA VAL A 451 -3.78 -25.94 10.86
C VAL A 451 -4.79 -26.24 9.76
N ASN A 452 -4.32 -26.54 8.54
CA ASN A 452 -5.19 -26.58 7.36
C ASN A 452 -6.07 -27.82 7.27
N VAL A 453 -5.66 -28.94 7.88
CA VAL A 453 -6.39 -30.23 7.79
C VAL A 453 -7.04 -30.57 9.11
N LYS A 454 -6.25 -30.73 10.19
CA LYS A 454 -6.79 -31.04 11.53
C LYS A 454 -7.68 -29.91 12.03
N GLY A 455 -7.27 -28.65 11.88
CA GLY A 455 -8.08 -27.50 12.27
C GLY A 455 -9.43 -27.45 11.54
N LEU A 456 -9.40 -27.61 10.21
CA LEU A 456 -10.62 -27.69 9.41
C LEU A 456 -11.50 -28.90 9.80
N PHE A 457 -10.90 -30.07 10.03
CA PHE A 457 -11.63 -31.26 10.47
C PHE A 457 -12.30 -31.06 11.83
N ASN A 458 -11.61 -30.46 12.80
CA ASN A 458 -12.20 -30.11 14.10
C ASN A 458 -13.43 -29.23 13.92
N CYS A 459 -13.30 -28.18 13.09
CA CYS A 459 -14.41 -27.28 12.76
C CYS A 459 -15.59 -28.02 12.12
N TYR A 460 -15.33 -28.85 11.11
CA TYR A 460 -16.36 -29.63 10.41
C TYR A 460 -17.08 -30.59 11.36
N GLN A 461 -16.32 -31.40 12.09
CA GLN A 461 -16.88 -32.45 12.95
C GLN A 461 -17.70 -31.84 14.08
N LEU A 462 -17.20 -30.80 14.76
CA LEU A 462 -17.86 -30.23 15.92
C LEU A 462 -19.07 -29.38 15.52
N ALA A 463 -19.01 -28.68 14.39
CA ALA A 463 -20.18 -27.99 13.84
C ALA A 463 -21.28 -28.98 13.45
N ALA A 464 -20.92 -30.08 12.76
CA ALA A 464 -21.88 -31.12 12.40
C ALA A 464 -22.52 -31.78 13.63
N LYS A 465 -21.73 -32.11 14.66
CA LYS A 465 -22.25 -32.63 15.95
C LYS A 465 -23.22 -31.66 16.59
N GLN A 466 -22.90 -30.36 16.62
CA GLN A 466 -23.80 -29.33 17.15
C GLN A 466 -25.08 -29.20 16.32
N MET A 467 -24.99 -29.20 14.99
CA MET A 467 -26.14 -29.14 14.09
C MET A 467 -27.08 -30.34 14.27
N ILE A 468 -26.52 -31.55 14.37
CA ILE A 468 -27.29 -32.78 14.66
C ILE A 468 -27.97 -32.69 16.03
N LEU A 469 -27.26 -32.19 17.04
CA LEU A 469 -27.81 -32.02 18.40
C LEU A 469 -28.99 -31.04 18.44
N GLN A 470 -28.97 -30.00 17.60
CA GLN A 470 -30.04 -28.99 17.53
C GLN A 470 -31.31 -29.52 16.83
N GLY A 471 -31.22 -30.61 16.06
CA GLY A 471 -32.36 -31.26 15.43
C GLY A 471 -32.68 -30.76 14.02
N ASP A 472 -33.97 -30.80 13.65
CA ASP A 472 -34.40 -30.42 12.30
C ASP A 472 -34.19 -28.91 12.05
N PRO A 473 -33.51 -28.51 10.95
CA PRO A 473 -33.07 -27.14 10.72
C PRO A 473 -34.23 -26.14 10.61
N GLN A 474 -35.40 -26.57 10.10
CA GLN A 474 -36.56 -25.70 9.98
C GLN A 474 -37.15 -25.40 11.36
N SER A 475 -37.30 -26.43 12.19
CA SER A 475 -37.82 -26.27 13.55
C SER A 475 -36.84 -25.56 14.49
N ALA A 476 -35.54 -25.83 14.35
CA ALA A 476 -34.51 -25.33 15.25
C ALA A 476 -34.11 -23.89 14.90
N ALA A 477 -34.02 -23.54 13.61
CA ALA A 477 -33.43 -22.28 13.16
C ALA A 477 -34.16 -21.59 11.99
N GLY A 478 -35.24 -22.17 11.48
CA GLY A 478 -36.01 -21.59 10.36
C GLY A 478 -35.28 -21.63 9.02
N VAL A 479 -34.32 -22.52 8.84
CA VAL A 479 -33.59 -22.73 7.57
C VAL A 479 -33.86 -24.14 7.02
N ASP A 480 -33.79 -24.32 5.71
CA ASP A 480 -34.10 -25.60 5.07
C ASP A 480 -32.99 -26.66 5.28
N VAL A 481 -31.73 -26.20 5.30
CA VAL A 481 -30.54 -27.03 5.55
C VAL A 481 -29.51 -26.27 6.39
N TYR A 482 -28.74 -26.99 7.18
CA TYR A 482 -27.52 -26.45 7.78
C TYR A 482 -26.36 -26.49 6.79
N LYS A 483 -25.37 -25.61 6.98
CA LYS A 483 -24.30 -25.43 6.00
C LYS A 483 -22.91 -25.42 6.65
N ILE A 484 -21.99 -26.17 6.08
CA ILE A 484 -20.57 -26.15 6.44
C ILE A 484 -19.76 -25.81 5.20
N VAL A 485 -18.87 -24.83 5.32
CA VAL A 485 -18.07 -24.31 4.21
C VAL A 485 -16.60 -24.27 4.61
N GLY A 486 -15.72 -24.90 3.82
CA GLY A 486 -14.27 -24.88 4.05
C GLY A 486 -13.50 -24.00 3.05
N ALA A 487 -12.37 -23.45 3.49
CA ALA A 487 -11.42 -22.78 2.60
C ALA A 487 -10.48 -23.79 1.93
N ALA A 488 -10.75 -24.13 0.67
CA ALA A 488 -9.81 -24.83 -0.20
C ALA A 488 -8.86 -23.82 -0.87
N SER A 489 -8.50 -24.03 -2.15
CA SER A 489 -7.73 -23.13 -3.00
C SER A 489 -7.68 -23.71 -4.42
N ILE A 490 -7.36 -22.92 -5.44
CA ILE A 490 -7.03 -23.46 -6.79
C ILE A 490 -5.96 -24.56 -6.75
N VAL A 491 -5.08 -24.57 -5.74
CA VAL A 491 -4.08 -25.64 -5.59
C VAL A 491 -4.66 -26.99 -5.15
N ALA A 492 -5.91 -27.01 -4.64
CA ALA A 492 -6.70 -28.22 -4.41
C ALA A 492 -7.20 -28.89 -5.71
N CYS A 493 -7.12 -28.17 -6.82
CA CYS A 493 -7.52 -28.64 -8.15
C CYS A 493 -6.29 -28.95 -9.00
N LYS A 494 -5.25 -28.10 -8.91
CA LYS A 494 -3.96 -28.30 -9.57
C LYS A 494 -2.83 -27.87 -8.64
N ALA A 495 -2.07 -28.83 -8.13
CA ALA A 495 -0.93 -28.56 -7.27
C ALA A 495 0.14 -27.71 -8.01
N TRP A 496 0.79 -26.82 -7.27
CA TRP A 496 1.85 -25.97 -7.79
C TRP A 496 3.21 -26.33 -7.20
N ALA A 497 4.25 -26.25 -8.03
CA ALA A 497 5.62 -26.40 -7.57
C ALA A 497 5.91 -25.39 -6.45
N THR A 498 6.83 -25.76 -5.54
CA THR A 498 7.23 -25.00 -4.33
C THR A 498 6.11 -24.66 -3.33
N LEU A 499 4.88 -25.11 -3.57
CA LEU A 499 3.73 -25.08 -2.66
C LEU A 499 3.24 -26.51 -2.36
N GLY A 500 4.13 -27.50 -2.35
CA GLY A 500 3.76 -28.92 -2.35
C GLY A 500 2.92 -29.35 -1.14
N ILE A 501 3.41 -29.10 0.09
CA ILE A 501 2.68 -29.44 1.32
C ILE A 501 1.40 -28.62 1.46
N TYR A 502 1.45 -27.32 1.11
CA TYR A 502 0.26 -26.49 1.08
C TYR A 502 -0.80 -27.04 0.11
N SER A 503 -0.40 -27.42 -1.11
CA SER A 503 -1.27 -28.06 -2.10
C SER A 503 -1.86 -29.36 -1.56
N ALA A 504 -1.03 -30.25 -0.99
CA ALA A 504 -1.49 -31.50 -0.38
C ALA A 504 -2.53 -31.25 0.72
N SER A 505 -2.31 -30.25 1.58
CA SER A 505 -3.28 -29.89 2.62
C SER A 505 -4.62 -29.43 2.05
N LYS A 506 -4.62 -28.66 0.95
CA LYS A 506 -5.85 -28.18 0.30
C LYS A 506 -6.56 -29.26 -0.52
N TRP A 507 -5.83 -30.25 -1.04
CA TRP A 507 -6.42 -31.49 -1.58
C TRP A 507 -7.10 -32.31 -0.48
N ALA A 508 -6.50 -32.40 0.71
CA ALA A 508 -7.12 -33.06 1.86
C ALA A 508 -8.43 -32.36 2.28
N VAL A 509 -8.47 -31.02 2.26
CA VAL A 509 -9.72 -30.25 2.45
C VAL A 509 -10.79 -30.69 1.45
N ARG A 510 -10.47 -30.73 0.15
CA ARG A 510 -11.40 -31.17 -0.90
C ARG A 510 -11.95 -32.58 -0.64
N GLY A 511 -11.09 -33.53 -0.28
CA GLY A 511 -11.50 -34.89 0.05
C GLY A 511 -12.40 -34.97 1.29
N LEU A 512 -12.04 -34.25 2.36
CA LEU A 512 -12.84 -34.18 3.59
C LEU A 512 -14.20 -33.53 3.36
N THR A 513 -14.28 -32.49 2.54
CA THR A 513 -15.54 -31.86 2.12
C THR A 513 -16.47 -32.87 1.46
N GLN A 514 -15.95 -33.69 0.53
CA GLN A 514 -16.76 -34.70 -0.17
C GLN A 514 -17.23 -35.81 0.78
N ALA A 515 -16.33 -36.34 1.62
CA ALA A 515 -16.67 -37.38 2.60
C ALA A 515 -17.75 -36.90 3.58
N MET A 516 -17.54 -35.73 4.20
CA MET A 516 -18.50 -35.17 5.16
C MET A 516 -19.82 -34.79 4.48
N ALA A 517 -19.83 -34.34 3.22
CA ALA A 517 -21.07 -34.09 2.49
C ALA A 517 -21.93 -35.35 2.35
N MET A 518 -21.32 -36.50 2.03
CA MET A 518 -22.03 -37.77 1.90
C MET A 518 -22.55 -38.27 3.24
N GLU A 519 -21.73 -38.19 4.29
CA GLU A 519 -22.09 -38.67 5.62
C GLU A 519 -23.15 -37.80 6.30
N MET A 520 -23.13 -36.47 6.06
CA MET A 520 -24.00 -35.53 6.76
C MET A 520 -25.31 -35.22 6.01
N ALA A 521 -25.45 -35.63 4.75
CA ALA A 521 -26.67 -35.43 3.96
C ALA A 521 -27.95 -35.98 4.64
N PRO A 522 -27.97 -37.15 5.30
CA PRO A 522 -29.14 -37.64 6.04
C PRO A 522 -29.62 -36.71 7.16
N HIS A 523 -28.73 -35.84 7.64
CA HIS A 523 -29.00 -34.86 8.70
C HIS A 523 -29.37 -33.46 8.16
N LYS A 524 -29.62 -33.32 6.84
CA LYS A 524 -29.88 -32.04 6.17
C LYS A 524 -28.75 -31.02 6.37
N ILE A 525 -27.50 -31.49 6.34
CA ILE A 525 -26.31 -30.64 6.40
C ILE A 525 -25.61 -30.71 5.05
N THR A 526 -25.43 -29.57 4.40
CA THR A 526 -24.58 -29.48 3.21
C THR A 526 -23.15 -29.13 3.60
N VAL A 527 -22.17 -29.74 2.91
CA VAL A 527 -20.75 -29.49 3.16
C VAL A 527 -20.09 -29.14 1.82
N ASN A 528 -19.59 -27.91 1.69
CA ASN A 528 -18.92 -27.43 0.48
C ASN A 528 -17.59 -26.77 0.83
N ALA A 529 -16.83 -26.43 -0.20
CA ALA A 529 -15.64 -25.61 -0.08
C ALA A 529 -15.61 -24.55 -1.18
N TYR A 530 -14.87 -23.47 -0.93
CA TYR A 530 -14.54 -22.48 -1.94
C TYR A 530 -13.03 -22.52 -2.21
N ALA A 531 -12.65 -22.34 -3.47
CA ALA A 531 -11.28 -22.41 -3.96
C ALA A 531 -10.88 -21.06 -4.58
N PRO A 532 -10.35 -20.13 -3.77
CA PRO A 532 -9.84 -18.86 -4.28
C PRO A 532 -8.62 -19.05 -5.18
N GLY A 533 -8.52 -18.15 -6.15
CA GLY A 533 -7.31 -17.94 -6.96
C GLY A 533 -6.27 -17.06 -6.27
N ILE A 534 -5.70 -16.15 -7.05
CA ILE A 534 -4.72 -15.17 -6.57
C ILE A 534 -5.50 -13.98 -6.02
N ILE A 535 -5.59 -13.88 -4.69
CA ILE A 535 -6.31 -12.81 -4.00
C ILE A 535 -5.29 -11.88 -3.33
N GLY A 536 -5.43 -10.58 -3.55
CA GLY A 536 -4.57 -9.54 -2.97
C GLY A 536 -4.67 -9.45 -1.44
N THR A 537 -4.06 -10.40 -0.74
CA THR A 537 -4.02 -10.50 0.73
C THR A 537 -2.58 -10.60 1.22
N ALA A 538 -2.37 -10.38 2.52
CA ALA A 538 -1.05 -10.53 3.16
C ALA A 538 -0.42 -11.93 2.92
N MET A 539 -1.23 -12.98 2.77
CA MET A 539 -0.75 -14.33 2.47
C MET A 539 -0.06 -14.39 1.10
N TRP A 540 -0.62 -13.75 0.09
CA TRP A 540 -0.01 -13.72 -1.25
C TRP A 540 1.24 -12.85 -1.33
N GLU A 541 1.34 -11.82 -0.49
CA GLU A 541 2.57 -11.04 -0.37
C GLU A 541 3.73 -11.88 0.19
N GLN A 542 3.45 -12.75 1.16
CA GLN A 542 4.43 -13.70 1.70
C GLN A 542 4.82 -14.76 0.65
N ILE A 543 3.85 -15.25 -0.12
CA ILE A 543 4.11 -16.20 -1.21
C ILE A 543 5.00 -15.56 -2.27
N ASP A 544 4.70 -14.35 -2.72
CA ASP A 544 5.50 -13.65 -3.72
C ASP A 544 6.94 -13.39 -3.24
N GLU A 545 7.11 -12.99 -1.98
CA GLU A 545 8.41 -12.76 -1.35
C GLU A 545 9.24 -14.04 -1.26
N ALA A 546 8.69 -15.11 -0.68
CA ALA A 546 9.38 -16.40 -0.55
C ALA A 546 9.69 -17.03 -1.91
N MET A 547 8.79 -16.90 -2.89
CA MET A 547 9.04 -17.36 -4.27
C MET A 547 10.11 -16.53 -4.96
N GLY A 548 10.15 -15.22 -4.72
CA GLY A 548 11.18 -14.31 -5.21
C GLY A 548 12.57 -14.72 -4.72
N GLU A 549 12.69 -15.01 -3.42
CA GLU A 549 13.93 -15.51 -2.80
C GLU A 549 14.40 -16.83 -3.42
N LEU A 550 13.49 -17.80 -3.61
CA LEU A 550 13.82 -19.11 -4.18
C LEU A 550 14.22 -19.07 -5.66
N THR A 551 13.62 -18.16 -6.44
CA THR A 551 13.81 -18.10 -7.89
C THR A 551 14.78 -17.01 -8.34
N GLY A 552 15.36 -16.26 -7.39
CA GLY A 552 16.19 -15.08 -7.67
C GLY A 552 15.42 -13.94 -8.36
N LYS A 553 14.08 -13.94 -8.26
CA LYS A 553 13.21 -12.95 -8.91
C LYS A 553 12.89 -11.81 -7.94
N PRO A 554 12.84 -10.54 -8.40
CA PRO A 554 12.42 -9.43 -7.55
C PRO A 554 10.99 -9.59 -7.02
N LYS A 555 10.75 -9.11 -5.79
CA LYS A 555 9.41 -9.00 -5.18
C LYS A 555 8.43 -8.32 -6.15
N GLY A 556 7.27 -8.93 -6.34
CA GLY A 556 6.19 -8.51 -7.24
C GLY A 556 6.28 -9.09 -8.65
N VAL A 557 7.40 -9.69 -9.04
CA VAL A 557 7.55 -10.33 -10.36
C VAL A 557 6.82 -11.66 -10.41
N THR A 558 6.92 -12.46 -9.34
CA THR A 558 6.19 -13.72 -9.24
C THR A 558 4.69 -13.45 -9.21
N PHE A 559 4.25 -12.47 -8.42
CA PHE A 559 2.86 -12.05 -8.36
C PHE A 559 2.29 -11.68 -9.74
N LYS A 560 2.98 -10.83 -10.51
CA LYS A 560 2.58 -10.45 -11.88
C LYS A 560 2.59 -11.62 -12.88
N GLN A 561 3.56 -12.52 -12.78
CA GLN A 561 3.59 -13.72 -13.62
C GLN A 561 2.38 -14.61 -13.33
N THR A 562 1.95 -14.63 -12.08
CA THR A 562 0.77 -15.39 -11.66
C THR A 562 -0.52 -14.69 -12.08
N GLU A 563 -0.57 -13.35 -12.06
CA GLU A 563 -1.69 -12.56 -12.58
C GLU A 563 -1.96 -12.80 -14.07
N ASN A 564 -0.92 -13.05 -14.87
CA ASN A 564 -1.08 -13.42 -16.28
C ASN A 564 -1.81 -14.76 -16.48
N LEU A 565 -1.95 -15.59 -15.44
CA LEU A 565 -2.73 -16.83 -15.51
C LEU A 565 -4.24 -16.57 -15.39
N ILE A 566 -4.64 -15.39 -14.93
CA ILE A 566 -6.04 -15.04 -14.67
C ILE A 566 -6.70 -14.58 -15.96
N SER A 567 -7.66 -15.36 -16.47
CA SER A 567 -8.38 -15.04 -17.72
C SER A 567 -9.13 -13.71 -17.66
N LEU A 568 -9.66 -13.31 -16.50
CA LEU A 568 -10.32 -12.01 -16.30
C LEU A 568 -9.35 -10.82 -16.22
N GLY A 569 -8.04 -11.06 -16.29
CA GLY A 569 -7.02 -10.02 -16.42
C GLY A 569 -6.83 -9.11 -15.19
N ARG A 570 -7.35 -9.53 -14.02
CA ARG A 570 -7.15 -8.83 -12.74
C ARG A 570 -6.92 -9.81 -11.60
N THR A 571 -6.10 -9.41 -10.65
CA THR A 571 -6.03 -10.05 -9.33
C THR A 571 -7.41 -9.99 -8.62
N GLY A 572 -7.75 -11.04 -7.88
CA GLY A 572 -8.96 -11.07 -7.06
C GLY A 572 -8.82 -10.24 -5.78
N VAL A 573 -9.94 -9.74 -5.27
CA VAL A 573 -10.03 -9.05 -3.97
C VAL A 573 -10.84 -9.90 -2.98
N PRO A 574 -10.70 -9.67 -1.66
CA PRO A 574 -11.48 -10.42 -0.65
C PRO A 574 -12.99 -10.43 -0.91
N ASP A 575 -13.53 -9.35 -1.46
CA ASP A 575 -14.96 -9.25 -1.82
C ASP A 575 -15.39 -10.24 -2.91
N ASP A 576 -14.50 -10.65 -3.83
CA ASP A 576 -14.83 -11.67 -4.83
C ASP A 576 -15.11 -13.03 -4.15
N VAL A 577 -14.30 -13.36 -3.14
CA VAL A 577 -14.47 -14.59 -2.34
C VAL A 577 -15.70 -14.46 -1.44
N ALA A 578 -15.89 -13.30 -0.81
CA ALA A 578 -17.06 -13.03 0.03
C ALA A 578 -18.36 -13.11 -0.77
N GLY A 579 -18.36 -12.67 -2.04
CA GLY A 579 -19.48 -12.82 -2.96
C GLY A 579 -19.91 -14.27 -3.14
N LEU A 580 -18.96 -15.21 -3.35
CA LEU A 580 -19.27 -16.64 -3.42
C LEU A 580 -19.73 -17.18 -2.06
N VAL A 581 -19.00 -16.89 -0.98
CA VAL A 581 -19.27 -17.48 0.34
C VAL A 581 -20.55 -16.92 0.95
N GLY A 582 -20.61 -15.61 1.20
CA GLY A 582 -21.75 -14.96 1.85
C GLY A 582 -22.91 -14.65 0.89
N GLY A 583 -22.64 -14.46 -0.40
CA GLY A 583 -23.69 -14.20 -1.39
C GLY A 583 -24.39 -15.44 -1.94
N TYR A 584 -23.71 -16.59 -2.01
CA TYR A 584 -24.28 -17.82 -2.61
C TYR A 584 -24.22 -19.04 -1.69
N LEU A 585 -23.03 -19.45 -1.23
CA LEU A 585 -22.89 -20.67 -0.41
C LEU A 585 -23.57 -20.58 0.96
N ALA A 586 -23.79 -19.37 1.48
CA ALA A 586 -24.57 -19.12 2.68
C ALA A 586 -26.07 -18.90 2.41
N SER A 587 -26.50 -18.73 1.15
CA SER A 587 -27.90 -18.47 0.80
C SER A 587 -28.69 -19.77 0.60
N LYS A 588 -30.02 -19.66 0.58
CA LYS A 588 -30.94 -20.74 0.21
C LYS A 588 -30.73 -21.26 -1.22
N ASP A 589 -30.13 -20.44 -2.10
CA ASP A 589 -29.91 -20.82 -3.51
C ASP A 589 -28.86 -21.93 -3.65
N SER A 590 -28.13 -22.25 -2.57
CA SER A 590 -27.19 -23.36 -2.50
C SER A 590 -27.69 -24.57 -1.70
N ASP A 591 -28.99 -24.64 -1.35
CA ASP A 591 -29.53 -25.74 -0.52
C ASP A 591 -29.42 -27.12 -1.19
N TYR A 592 -29.35 -27.15 -2.53
CA TYR A 592 -29.15 -28.37 -3.31
C TYR A 592 -27.68 -28.60 -3.74
N VAL A 593 -26.75 -27.80 -3.23
CA VAL A 593 -25.31 -27.92 -3.53
C VAL A 593 -24.61 -28.54 -2.33
N THR A 594 -24.00 -29.71 -2.50
CA THR A 594 -23.20 -30.36 -1.44
C THR A 594 -22.05 -31.17 -2.06
N GLY A 595 -20.95 -31.32 -1.32
CA GLY A 595 -19.74 -32.02 -1.72
C GLY A 595 -18.88 -31.28 -2.74
N GLN A 596 -19.21 -30.03 -3.07
CA GLN A 596 -18.57 -29.29 -4.14
C GLN A 596 -17.42 -28.42 -3.63
N THR A 597 -16.40 -28.23 -4.47
CA THR A 597 -15.34 -27.23 -4.27
C THR A 597 -15.43 -26.20 -5.39
N LEU A 598 -16.07 -25.07 -5.11
CA LEU A 598 -16.37 -24.06 -6.13
C LEU A 598 -15.19 -23.11 -6.31
N VAL A 599 -14.72 -22.97 -7.55
CA VAL A 599 -13.58 -22.12 -7.90
C VAL A 599 -14.01 -20.66 -8.05
N VAL A 600 -13.25 -19.75 -7.42
CA VAL A 600 -13.40 -18.28 -7.55
C VAL A 600 -12.02 -17.66 -7.76
N ASP A 601 -11.54 -17.72 -8.99
CA ASP A 601 -10.13 -17.41 -9.32
C ASP A 601 -9.94 -16.49 -10.54
N GLY A 602 -11.03 -16.02 -11.15
CA GLY A 602 -10.98 -15.23 -12.37
C GLY A 602 -10.55 -16.02 -13.62
N GLY A 603 -10.68 -17.35 -13.61
CA GLY A 603 -10.38 -18.23 -14.74
C GLY A 603 -8.90 -18.61 -14.80
N VAL A 604 -8.36 -19.18 -13.71
CA VAL A 604 -7.02 -19.80 -13.67
C VAL A 604 -7.13 -21.32 -13.84
N ILE A 605 -8.08 -21.93 -13.14
CA ILE A 605 -8.42 -23.35 -13.20
C ILE A 605 -9.88 -23.51 -13.65
N PHE A 606 -10.11 -24.47 -14.54
CA PHE A 606 -11.44 -24.84 -15.03
C PHE A 606 -11.69 -26.31 -14.63
N THR A 607 -12.61 -26.54 -13.71
CA THR A 607 -12.92 -27.87 -13.15
C THR A 607 -14.38 -28.00 -12.72
#